data_AF-A0A645HXR0-F1
#
_entry.id   AF-A0A645HXR0-F1
#
_cell.length_a   1.000
_cell.length_b   1.000
_cell.length_c   1.000
_cell.angle_alpha   90.00
_cell.angle_beta   90.00
_cell.angle_gamma   90.00
#
_symmetry.space_group_name_H-M   'P 1'
#
loop_
_entity.id
_entity.type
_entity.pdbx_description
1 polymer ?
#
loop_
_entity_poly.entity_id
_entity_poly.type
_entity_poly.pdbx_seq_one_letter_code
_entity_poly.pdbx_strand_id
1 'polypeptide(L)'
;MLHLGHLLETGTTEEIFENPIHPYTKSLLSAIPRPNPRVEKTRVALTYDYKVEGVDYNKGVSHHVGGHHHVLATDEEYARWSAQP
;
A
#
# COMPACT_ATOMS: atom_id res chain seq x y z
N MET A 1 0.20 -8.65 2.45
CA MET A 1 -0.24 -8.24 1.10
C MET A 1 0.67 -8.86 0.06
N LEU A 2 0.08 -9.52 -0.93
CA LEU A 2 0.81 -10.21 -2.01
C LEU A 2 0.38 -9.63 -3.37
N HIS A 3 1.32 -9.41 -4.28
CA HIS A 3 1.04 -9.06 -5.67
C HIS A 3 2.08 -9.69 -6.60
N LEU A 4 1.64 -10.26 -7.72
CA LEU A 4 2.51 -10.93 -8.71
C LEU A 4 3.50 -11.95 -8.11
N GLY A 5 3.12 -12.62 -7.02
CA GLY A 5 3.97 -13.58 -6.32
C GLY A 5 4.97 -12.97 -5.33
N HIS A 6 4.97 -11.64 -5.15
CA HIS A 6 5.83 -10.94 -4.21
C HIS A 6 5.08 -10.53 -2.95
N LEU A 7 5.71 -10.76 -1.79
CA LEU A 7 5.22 -10.30 -0.50
C LEU A 7 5.54 -8.81 -0.36
N LEU A 8 4.55 -7.96 -0.59
CA LEU A 8 4.76 -6.53 -0.66
C LEU A 8 4.71 -5.84 0.69
N GLU A 9 3.85 -6.31 1.58
CA GLU A 9 3.64 -5.64 2.86
C GLU A 9 3.11 -6.63 3.90
N THR A 10 3.66 -6.61 5.10
CA THR A 10 3.28 -7.51 6.20
C THR A 10 3.23 -6.76 7.50
N GLY A 11 2.35 -7.16 8.39
CA GLY A 11 2.12 -6.53 9.68
C GLY A 11 0.84 -7.09 10.28
N THR A 12 0.49 -6.59 11.46
CA THR A 12 -0.84 -6.81 12.03
C THR A 12 -1.90 -6.12 11.17
N THR A 13 -3.15 -6.56 11.31
CA THR A 13 -4.27 -5.92 10.61
C THR A 13 -4.35 -4.44 10.93
N GLU A 14 -4.16 -4.05 12.20
CA GLU A 14 -4.24 -2.67 12.63
C GLU A 14 -3.16 -1.80 11.97
N GLU A 15 -1.89 -2.22 12.03
CA GLU A 15 -0.77 -1.49 11.42
C GLU A 15 -0.99 -1.25 9.92
N ILE A 16 -1.44 -2.27 9.18
CA ILE A 16 -1.67 -2.15 7.73
C ILE A 16 -2.87 -1.26 7.42
N PHE A 17 -3.94 -1.30 8.21
CA PHE A 17 -5.12 -0.46 7.98
C PHE A 17 -4.91 1.00 8.37
N GLU A 18 -4.10 1.26 9.40
CA GLU A 18 -3.81 2.60 9.88
C GLU A 18 -2.77 3.32 9.05
N ASN A 19 -1.70 2.63 8.65
CA ASN A 19 -0.58 3.24 7.93
C ASN A 19 -0.10 2.39 6.74
N PRO A 20 -0.95 2.06 5.75
CA PRO A 20 -0.51 1.30 4.59
C PRO A 20 0.56 2.08 3.82
N ILE A 21 1.73 1.50 3.59
CA ILE A 21 2.83 2.16 2.88
C ILE A 21 2.77 1.87 1.38
N HIS A 22 2.62 0.62 0.98
CA HIS A 22 2.76 0.26 -0.43
C HIS A 22 1.56 0.79 -1.26
N PRO A 23 1.76 1.44 -2.42
CA PRO A 23 0.67 2.00 -3.24
C PRO A 23 -0.40 0.97 -3.64
N TYR A 24 0.01 -0.25 -3.97
CA TYR A 24 -0.90 -1.38 -4.16
C TYR A 24 -1.81 -1.66 -2.95
N THR A 25 -1.25 -1.72 -1.73
CA THR A 25 -2.04 -1.89 -0.51
C THR A 25 -2.98 -0.72 -0.29
N LYS A 26 -2.52 0.52 -0.47
CA LYS A 26 -3.37 1.72 -0.42
C LYS A 26 -4.54 1.63 -1.41
N SER A 27 -4.29 1.20 -2.64
CA SER A 27 -5.33 1.01 -3.65
C SER A 27 -6.36 -0.04 -3.24
N LEU A 28 -5.92 -1.20 -2.74
CA LEU A 28 -6.83 -2.25 -2.26
C LEU A 28 -7.69 -1.78 -1.08
N LEU A 29 -7.09 -1.13 -0.07
CA LEU A 29 -7.85 -0.60 1.06
C LEU A 29 -8.82 0.49 0.64
N SER A 30 -8.44 1.31 -0.34
CA SER A 30 -9.33 2.32 -0.92
C SER A 30 -10.51 1.73 -1.71
N ALA A 31 -10.52 0.43 -2.01
CA ALA A 31 -11.68 -0.22 -2.63
C ALA A 31 -12.77 -0.54 -1.60
N ILE A 32 -12.44 -0.57 -0.30
CA ILE A 32 -13.40 -0.91 0.76
C ILE A 32 -14.50 0.17 0.80
N PRO A 33 -15.78 -0.21 0.64
CA PRO A 33 -16.89 0.75 0.64
C PRO A 33 -17.12 1.30 2.05
N ARG A 34 -17.47 2.59 2.14
CA ARG A 34 -17.82 3.20 3.43
C ARG A 34 -19.31 2.94 3.74
N PRO A 35 -19.67 2.73 5.02
CA PRO A 35 -21.07 2.43 5.39
C PRO A 35 -22.06 3.55 5.03
N ASN A 36 -21.61 4.80 4.91
CA ASN A 36 -22.48 5.93 4.61
C ASN A 36 -22.69 6.06 3.08
N PRO A 37 -23.90 5.78 2.55
CA PRO A 37 -24.15 5.78 1.11
C PRO A 37 -24.06 7.17 0.48
N ARG A 38 -24.24 8.25 1.26
CA ARG A 38 -24.07 9.62 0.75
C ARG A 38 -22.59 9.95 0.49
N VAL A 39 -21.71 9.47 1.36
CA VAL A 39 -20.25 9.63 1.22
C VAL A 39 -19.72 8.72 0.11
N GLU A 40 -20.24 7.49 0.01
CA GLU A 40 -19.79 6.53 -1.00
C GLU A 40 -20.06 7.00 -2.43
N LYS A 41 -21.19 7.66 -2.69
CA LYS A 41 -21.57 8.15 -4.03
C LYS A 41 -20.55 9.09 -4.66
N THR A 42 -19.82 9.85 -3.85
CA THR A 42 -18.84 10.84 -4.33
C THR A 42 -17.40 10.36 -4.16
N ARG A 43 -17.20 9.14 -3.67
CA ARG A 43 -15.88 8.60 -3.38
C ARG A 43 -15.23 8.07 -4.65
N VAL A 44 -13.93 8.32 -4.80
CA VAL A 44 -13.11 7.76 -5.87
C VAL A 44 -12.07 6.85 -5.23
N ALA A 45 -12.06 5.57 -5.63
CA ALA A 45 -11.04 4.63 -5.18
C ALA A 45 -9.70 4.95 -5.86
N LEU A 46 -8.60 4.74 -5.15
CA LEU A 46 -7.26 4.85 -5.70
C LEU A 46 -7.03 3.69 -6.66
N THR A 47 -6.50 3.98 -7.84
CA THR A 47 -6.11 2.97 -8.82
C THR A 47 -4.60 2.80 -8.78
N TYR A 48 -4.15 1.55 -8.74
CA TYR A 48 -2.74 1.20 -8.85
C TYR A 48 -2.48 0.40 -10.13
N ASP A 49 -1.52 0.85 -10.94
CA ASP A 49 -1.02 0.12 -12.09
C ASP A 49 0.51 -0.01 -11.99
N TYR A 50 0.98 -1.22 -11.70
CA TYR A 50 2.40 -1.50 -11.54
C TYR A 50 3.24 -1.20 -12.79
N LYS A 51 2.62 -1.27 -14.00
CA LYS A 51 3.33 -0.97 -15.26
C LYS A 51 3.56 0.51 -15.43
N VAL A 52 2.59 1.32 -14.99
CA VAL A 52 2.66 2.79 -15.07
C VAL A 52 3.59 3.32 -13.98
N GLU A 53 3.52 2.77 -12.77
CA GLU A 53 4.35 3.17 -11.64
C GLU A 53 5.82 2.72 -11.77
N GLY A 54 6.11 1.77 -12.67
CA GLY A 54 7.47 1.31 -12.96
C GLY A 54 8.13 0.54 -11.82
N VAL A 55 7.34 -0.01 -10.90
CA VAL A 55 7.85 -0.70 -9.71
C VAL A 55 8.41 -2.07 -10.12
N ASP A 56 9.68 -2.31 -9.80
CA ASP A 56 10.34 -3.60 -9.97
C ASP A 56 10.56 -4.26 -8.62
N TYR A 57 9.68 -5.20 -8.27
CA TYR A 57 9.72 -5.89 -6.97
C TYR A 57 10.99 -6.70 -6.72
N ASN A 58 11.79 -6.99 -7.76
CA ASN A 58 13.05 -7.72 -7.58
C ASN A 58 14.18 -6.82 -7.06
N LYS A 59 14.01 -5.49 -7.10
CA LYS A 59 14.99 -4.52 -6.63
C LYS A 59 14.73 -4.06 -5.20
N GLY A 60 13.53 -4.31 -4.68
CA GLY A 60 13.14 -3.92 -3.33
C GLY A 60 13.79 -4.77 -2.26
N VAL A 61 14.00 -4.18 -1.09
CA VAL A 61 14.35 -4.86 0.16
C VAL A 61 13.22 -4.68 1.17
N SER A 62 13.22 -5.50 2.22
CA SER A 62 12.24 -5.37 3.29
C SER A 62 12.62 -4.19 4.19
N HIS A 63 11.78 -3.16 4.22
CA HIS A 63 11.89 -2.00 5.10
C HIS A 63 10.99 -2.17 6.32
N HIS A 64 11.54 -2.01 7.52
CA HIS A 64 10.76 -1.96 8.75
C HIS A 64 10.13 -0.58 8.93
N VAL A 65 8.81 -0.54 9.02
CA VAL A 65 8.02 0.69 9.22
C VAL A 65 7.83 0.99 10.70
N GLY A 66 7.61 -0.06 11.49
CA GLY A 66 7.36 -0.01 12.93
C GLY A 66 6.63 -1.26 13.42
N GLY A 67 6.81 -1.66 14.68
CA GLY A 67 6.14 -2.85 15.22
C GLY A 67 6.44 -4.12 14.41
N HIS A 68 5.40 -4.77 13.88
CA HIS A 68 5.52 -5.94 12.99
C HIS A 68 5.45 -5.55 11.50
N HIS A 69 5.29 -4.26 11.20
CA HIS A 69 5.04 -3.75 9.87
C HIS A 69 6.32 -3.64 9.03
N HIS A 70 6.34 -4.37 7.92
CA HIS A 70 7.36 -4.33 6.90
C HIS A 70 6.78 -4.10 5.51
N VAL A 71 7.54 -3.45 4.64
CA VAL A 71 7.18 -3.18 3.24
C VAL A 71 8.36 -3.50 2.32
N LEU A 72 8.08 -4.16 1.19
CA LEU A 72 9.03 -4.39 0.12
C LEU A 72 9.11 -3.14 -0.76
N ALA A 73 10.25 -2.47 -0.74
CA ALA A 73 10.49 -1.24 -1.51
C ALA A 73 11.99 -1.05 -1.74
N THR A 74 12.37 -0.27 -2.74
CA THR A 74 13.70 0.35 -2.74
C THR A 74 13.76 1.51 -1.74
N ASP A 75 14.96 1.98 -1.38
CA ASP A 75 15.12 3.13 -0.48
C ASP A 75 14.37 4.38 -1.00
N GLU A 76 14.43 4.63 -2.31
CA GLU A 76 13.76 5.77 -2.96
C GLU A 76 12.24 5.62 -2.92
N GLU A 77 11.72 4.42 -3.21
CA GLU A 77 10.29 4.13 -3.14
C GLU A 77 9.77 4.22 -1.71
N TYR A 78 10.51 3.66 -0.75
CA TYR A 78 10.14 3.72 0.66
C TYR A 78 10.05 5.16 1.15
N ALA A 79 11.05 5.99 0.85
CA ALA A 79 11.04 7.41 1.18
C ALA A 79 9.86 8.14 0.52
N ARG A 80 9.58 7.85 -0.76
CA ARG A 80 8.46 8.43 -1.50
C ARG A 80 7.10 8.05 -0.93
N TRP A 81 6.92 6.81 -0.51
CA TRP A 81 5.63 6.27 -0.06
C TRP A 81 5.34 6.55 1.42
N SER A 82 6.37 6.52 2.27
CA SER A 82 6.26 6.86 3.70
C SER A 82 6.00 8.34 3.94
N ALA A 83 6.38 9.21 3.00
CA ALA A 83 6.08 10.64 3.04
C ALA A 83 4.65 11.00 2.60
N GLN A 84 3.90 10.06 2.03
CA GLN A 84 2.53 10.28 1.58
C GLN A 84 1.56 9.82 2.67
N PRO A 85 0.69 10.71 3.18
CA PRO A 85 -0.32 10.35 4.18
C PRO A 85 -1.37 9.37 3.63
#